data_AF-A0A3N5S1J4-F1
#
_entry.id   AF-A0A3N5S1J4-F1
#
_cell.length_a   1.000
_cell.length_b   1.000
_cell.length_c   1.000
_cell.angle_alpha   90.00
_cell.angle_beta   90.00
_cell.angle_gamma   90.00
#
_symmetry.space_group_name_H-M   'P 1'
#
loop_
_entity.id
_entity.type
_entity.pdbx_description
1 polymer ?
#
loop_
_entity_poly.entity_id
_entity_poly.type
_entity_poly.pdbx_seq_one_letter_code
_entity_poly.pdbx_strand_id
1 'polypeptide(L)'
;MATKKRRNIKPEFIISPVSQLPEKKISEAQRVQLDIISKTNFNLFDGKRIAEWLKENHKMWHAVLLPLDFISLRDMDDGCWHADTLYIYSKDGWQFKLEEVMREQFNADEVNWIGGSTAADMLGTTEVEDKSYVILEAWWD
;
A
#
# COMPACT_ATOMS: atom_id res chain seq x y z
N MET A 1 -28.13 8.68 -51.88
CA MET A 1 -28.05 8.05 -50.54
C MET A 1 -26.82 7.14 -50.52
N ALA A 2 -25.80 7.44 -49.70
CA ALA A 2 -24.56 6.68 -49.64
C ALA A 2 -24.44 5.97 -48.28
N THR A 3 -24.46 4.64 -48.29
CA THR A 3 -24.37 3.78 -47.10
C THR A 3 -22.90 3.61 -46.69
N LYS A 4 -22.47 4.31 -45.63
CA LYS A 4 -21.18 4.06 -44.97
C LYS A 4 -21.22 2.67 -44.28
N LYS A 5 -20.44 1.71 -44.78
CA LYS A 5 -20.13 0.46 -44.07
C LYS A 5 -19.38 0.79 -42.78
N ARG A 6 -20.01 0.50 -41.63
CA ARG A 6 -19.33 0.50 -40.32
C ARG A 6 -18.27 -0.59 -40.33
N ARG A 7 -16.99 -0.21 -40.18
CA ARG A 7 -15.90 -1.15 -39.96
C ARG A 7 -16.08 -1.77 -38.57
N ASN A 8 -16.20 -3.09 -38.51
CA ASN A 8 -16.11 -3.85 -37.27
C ASN A 8 -14.68 -3.70 -36.73
N ILE A 9 -14.49 -2.82 -35.75
CA ILE A 9 -13.26 -2.75 -34.98
C ILE A 9 -13.43 -3.78 -33.87
N LYS A 10 -12.74 -4.93 -33.98
CA LYS A 10 -12.60 -5.85 -32.85
C LYS A 10 -11.59 -5.20 -31.89
N PRO A 11 -11.94 -4.92 -30.62
CA PRO A 11 -10.95 -4.53 -29.63
C PRO A 11 -10.05 -5.74 -29.37
N GLU A 12 -8.81 -5.67 -29.83
CA GLU A 12 -7.76 -6.58 -29.39
C GLU A 12 -7.35 -6.16 -27.98
N PHE A 13 -7.85 -6.88 -26.98
CA PHE A 13 -7.31 -6.79 -25.63
C PHE A 13 -5.91 -7.39 -25.67
N ILE A 14 -4.90 -6.53 -25.74
CA ILE A 14 -3.52 -6.93 -25.51
C ILE A 14 -3.42 -7.22 -24.01
N ILE A 15 -3.64 -8.47 -23.64
CA ILE A 15 -3.27 -8.97 -22.32
C ILE A 15 -1.75 -9.02 -22.33
N SER A 16 -1.11 -7.97 -21.80
CA SER A 16 0.33 -7.99 -21.56
C SER A 16 0.66 -9.25 -20.75
N PRO A 17 1.62 -10.08 -21.20
CA PRO A 17 2.01 -11.25 -20.44
C PRO A 17 2.51 -10.78 -19.08
N VAL A 18 1.82 -11.18 -18.02
CA VAL A 18 2.24 -10.95 -16.63
C VAL A 18 3.66 -11.47 -16.53
N SER A 19 4.64 -10.56 -16.51
CA SER A 19 6.04 -10.94 -16.58
C SER A 19 6.34 -11.78 -15.34
N GLN A 20 6.77 -13.02 -15.57
CA GLN A 20 7.16 -14.00 -14.54
C GLN A 20 8.52 -13.60 -13.94
N LEU A 21 8.68 -12.33 -13.54
CA LEU A 21 9.84 -11.91 -12.77
C LEU A 21 9.81 -12.64 -11.42
N PRO A 22 10.95 -13.13 -10.93
CA PRO A 22 11.01 -13.81 -9.64
C PRO A 22 10.44 -12.90 -8.55
N GLU A 23 9.58 -13.46 -7.69
CA GLU A 23 9.02 -12.70 -6.58
C GLU A 23 10.16 -12.10 -5.74
N LYS A 24 10.16 -10.77 -5.66
CA LYS A 24 11.13 -10.04 -4.85
C LYS A 24 10.96 -10.50 -3.40
N LYS A 25 12.03 -10.99 -2.78
CA LYS A 25 12.04 -11.32 -1.34
C LYS A 25 11.94 -10.04 -0.50
N ILE A 26 11.36 -10.16 0.68
CA ILE A 26 11.35 -9.09 1.68
C ILE A 26 12.81 -8.72 2.02
N SER A 27 13.16 -7.44 1.93
CA SER A 27 14.47 -6.90 2.27
C SER A 27 14.66 -6.80 3.78
N GLU A 28 15.89 -6.50 4.22
CA GLU A 28 16.15 -6.28 5.65
C GLU A 28 15.42 -5.04 6.18
N ALA A 29 15.43 -3.93 5.45
CA ALA A 29 14.70 -2.72 5.84
C ALA A 29 13.18 -2.98 5.99
N GLN A 30 12.59 -3.75 5.06
CA GLN A 30 11.18 -4.15 5.17
C GLN A 30 10.95 -5.09 6.36
N ARG A 31 11.89 -5.99 6.69
CA ARG A 31 11.80 -6.83 7.89
C ARG A 31 11.81 -6.01 9.18
N VAL A 32 12.67 -5.01 9.29
CA VAL A 32 12.72 -4.11 10.45
C VAL A 32 11.39 -3.38 10.60
N GLN A 33 10.83 -2.85 9.52
CA GLN A 33 9.52 -2.20 9.59
C GLN A 33 8.39 -3.15 9.99
N LEU A 34 8.36 -4.37 9.46
CA LEU A 34 7.38 -5.38 9.89
C LEU A 34 7.54 -5.75 11.38
N ASP A 35 8.77 -5.77 11.90
CA ASP A 35 9.04 -6.00 13.33
C ASP A 35 8.51 -4.85 14.20
N ILE A 36 8.71 -3.60 13.77
CA ILE A 36 8.13 -2.41 14.42
C ILE A 36 6.60 -2.51 14.40
N ILE A 37 5.98 -2.71 13.23
CA ILE A 37 4.53 -2.86 13.09
C ILE A 37 4.00 -3.96 14.00
N SER A 38 4.68 -5.11 14.06
CA SER A 38 4.23 -6.24 14.89
C SER A 38 4.20 -5.96 16.40
N LYS A 39 4.92 -4.92 16.85
CA LYS A 39 5.01 -4.50 18.25
C LYS A 39 4.09 -3.32 18.57
N THR A 40 3.56 -2.65 17.54
CA THR A 40 2.62 -1.53 17.70
C THR A 40 1.22 -2.05 18.01
N ASN A 41 0.66 -1.63 19.14
CA ASN A 41 -0.74 -1.85 19.49
C ASN A 41 -1.27 -0.57 20.12
N PHE A 42 -2.03 0.20 19.34
CA PHE A 42 -2.60 1.46 19.77
C PHE A 42 -3.98 1.60 19.12
N ASN A 43 -4.97 2.11 19.85
CA ASN A 43 -6.36 2.10 19.39
C ASN A 43 -6.80 0.67 18.94
N LEU A 44 -7.54 0.56 17.84
CA LEU A 44 -7.90 -0.70 17.21
C LEU A 44 -6.83 -1.27 16.26
N PHE A 45 -5.64 -0.66 16.21
CA PHE A 45 -4.53 -1.15 15.40
C PHE A 45 -3.90 -2.42 16.00
N ASP A 46 -4.24 -3.59 15.43
CA ASP A 46 -3.62 -4.88 15.75
C ASP A 46 -2.37 -5.11 14.88
N GLY A 47 -1.26 -4.51 15.31
CA GLY A 47 -0.02 -4.52 14.55
C GLY A 47 0.56 -5.91 14.32
N LYS A 48 0.38 -6.84 15.26
CA LYS A 48 0.83 -8.23 15.10
C LYS A 48 0.12 -8.89 13.92
N ARG A 49 -1.21 -8.86 13.92
CA ARG A 49 -2.02 -9.50 12.88
C ARG A 49 -1.81 -8.84 11.51
N ILE A 50 -1.68 -7.51 11.49
CA ILE A 50 -1.38 -6.74 10.28
C ILE A 50 0.01 -7.11 9.72
N ALA A 51 1.05 -7.17 10.55
CA ALA A 51 2.40 -7.51 10.12
C ALA A 51 2.51 -8.93 9.55
N GLU A 52 1.84 -9.90 10.18
CA GLU A 52 1.76 -11.29 9.68
C GLU A 52 1.13 -11.33 8.28
N TRP A 53 -0.01 -10.64 8.11
CA TRP A 53 -0.69 -10.57 6.82
C TRP A 53 0.14 -9.87 5.75
N LEU A 54 0.78 -8.74 6.08
CA LEU A 54 1.66 -8.01 5.16
C LEU A 54 2.81 -8.89 4.68
N LYS A 55 3.41 -9.69 5.58
CA LYS A 55 4.48 -10.62 5.26
C LYS A 55 4.02 -11.71 4.28
N GLU A 56 2.84 -12.29 4.49
CA GLU A 56 2.26 -13.31 3.60
C GLU A 56 1.85 -12.73 2.23
N ASN A 57 1.51 -11.44 2.18
CA ASN A 57 1.01 -10.75 1.00
C ASN A 57 2.01 -9.76 0.38
N HIS A 58 3.32 -9.97 0.55
CA HIS A 58 4.39 -9.08 0.05
C HIS A 58 4.31 -8.76 -1.45
N LYS A 59 3.68 -9.63 -2.25
CA LYS A 59 3.43 -9.38 -3.67
C LYS A 59 2.55 -8.15 -3.94
N MET A 60 1.81 -7.66 -2.95
CA MET A 60 0.85 -6.56 -3.10
C MET A 60 1.46 -5.17 -2.90
N TRP A 61 2.63 -5.07 -2.27
CA TRP A 61 3.21 -3.79 -1.86
C TRP A 61 4.71 -3.69 -2.15
N HIS A 62 5.19 -2.45 -2.28
CA HIS A 62 6.59 -2.10 -2.41
C HIS A 62 7.23 -1.80 -1.04
N ALA A 63 6.53 -1.05 -0.19
CA ALA A 63 6.96 -0.73 1.18
C ALA A 63 5.74 -0.45 2.06
N VAL A 64 5.93 -0.56 3.37
CA VAL A 64 4.96 -0.18 4.40
C VAL A 64 5.66 0.66 5.47
N LEU A 65 4.95 1.63 6.04
CA LEU A 65 5.47 2.51 7.08
C LEU A 65 4.36 2.88 8.06
N LEU A 66 4.73 2.97 9.34
CA LEU A 66 3.97 3.73 10.33
C LEU A 66 4.42 5.20 10.27
N PRO A 67 3.54 6.16 10.62
CA PRO A 67 3.97 7.53 10.83
C PRO A 67 5.02 7.60 11.96
N LEU A 68 5.92 8.57 11.85
CA LEU A 68 6.77 8.99 12.95
C LEU A 68 6.14 10.23 13.56
N ASP A 69 5.57 10.09 14.75
CA ASP A 69 4.94 11.18 15.48
C ASP A 69 5.69 11.48 16.79
N PHE A 70 5.41 12.64 17.38
CA PHE A 70 6.05 13.04 18.63
C PHE A 70 5.49 12.30 19.85
N ILE A 71 4.33 11.66 19.73
CA ILE A 71 3.78 10.83 20.80
C ILE A 71 4.63 9.57 20.93
N SER A 72 4.95 8.90 19.82
CA SER A 72 5.91 7.79 19.81
C SER A 72 7.26 8.21 20.37
N LEU A 73 7.76 9.40 20.04
CA LEU A 73 9.01 9.90 20.62
C LEU A 73 8.95 10.04 22.15
N ARG A 74 7.81 10.48 22.71
CA ARG A 74 7.61 10.65 24.15
C ARG A 74 7.60 9.31 24.89
N ASP A 75 6.92 8.31 24.34
CA ASP A 75 6.61 7.06 25.05
C ASP A 75 7.48 5.87 24.63
N MET A 76 8.47 6.10 23.76
CA MET A 76 9.39 5.05 23.28
C MET A 76 10.20 4.40 24.40
N ASP A 77 10.54 5.15 25.46
CA ASP A 77 11.27 4.63 26.62
C ASP A 77 10.42 3.60 27.41
N ASP A 78 9.10 3.76 27.37
CA ASP A 78 8.14 2.81 27.96
C ASP A 78 7.86 1.61 27.03
N GLY A 79 8.53 1.56 25.87
CA GLY A 79 8.35 0.52 24.86
C GLY A 79 7.09 0.68 24.02
N CYS A 80 6.43 1.84 24.08
CA CYS A 80 5.23 2.13 23.32
C CYS A 80 5.58 2.79 21.98
N TRP A 81 5.03 2.24 20.90
CA TRP A 81 5.01 2.90 19.60
C TRP A 81 3.58 3.35 19.32
N HIS A 82 3.33 4.65 19.37
CA HIS A 82 1.99 5.21 19.15
C HIS A 82 1.78 5.45 17.67
N ALA A 83 1.18 4.47 17.00
CA ALA A 83 0.72 4.66 15.64
C ALA A 83 -0.59 3.90 15.44
N ASP A 84 -1.55 4.63 14.89
CA ASP A 84 -2.88 4.20 14.50
C ASP A 84 -3.09 4.31 12.99
N THR A 85 -2.04 4.66 12.24
CA THR A 85 -2.08 4.85 10.80
C THR A 85 -1.04 3.95 10.13
N LEU A 86 -1.40 3.30 9.02
CA LEU A 86 -0.50 2.52 8.18
C LEU A 86 -0.47 3.10 6.76
N TYR A 87 0.73 3.40 6.28
CA TYR A 87 0.98 3.74 4.89
C TYR A 87 1.47 2.51 4.12
N ILE A 88 0.83 2.19 3.00
CA ILE A 88 1.21 1.10 2.10
C ILE A 88 1.51 1.68 0.72
N TYR A 89 2.78 1.64 0.31
CA TYR A 89 3.13 1.93 -1.08
C TYR A 89 2.77 0.72 -1.95
N SER A 90 1.64 0.82 -2.66
CA SER A 90 1.02 -0.30 -3.39
C SER A 90 1.79 -0.64 -4.66
N LYS A 91 1.81 -1.94 -5.00
CA LYS A 91 2.12 -2.38 -6.37
C LYS A 91 0.89 -2.22 -7.26
N ASP A 92 1.11 -2.02 -8.55
CA ASP A 92 0.02 -1.92 -9.51
C ASP A 92 -0.83 -3.19 -9.58
N GLY A 93 -2.15 -3.01 -9.67
CA GLY A 93 -3.12 -4.11 -9.77
C GLY A 93 -3.62 -4.65 -8.42
N TRP A 94 -3.07 -4.19 -7.30
CA TRP A 94 -3.47 -4.63 -5.97
C TRP A 94 -4.31 -3.63 -5.17
N GLN A 95 -4.55 -2.44 -5.70
CA GLN A 95 -5.21 -1.34 -5.00
C GLN A 95 -6.56 -1.77 -4.41
N PHE A 96 -7.49 -2.23 -5.24
CA PHE A 96 -8.81 -2.66 -4.77
C PHE A 96 -8.73 -3.72 -3.66
N LYS A 97 -7.78 -4.67 -3.77
CA LYS A 97 -7.65 -5.74 -2.77
C LYS A 97 -7.08 -5.22 -1.45
N LEU A 98 -6.10 -4.33 -1.50
CA LEU A 98 -5.52 -3.71 -0.30
C LEU A 98 -6.58 -2.90 0.44
N GLU A 99 -7.35 -2.08 -0.27
CA GLU A 99 -8.45 -1.30 0.31
C GLU A 99 -9.50 -2.21 0.96
N GLU A 100 -9.98 -3.22 0.22
CA GLU A 100 -10.96 -4.20 0.72
C GLU A 100 -10.45 -4.87 2.02
N VAL A 101 -9.19 -5.29 2.05
CA VAL A 101 -8.64 -5.98 3.23
C VAL A 101 -8.52 -5.04 4.43
N MET A 102 -8.01 -3.82 4.24
CA MET A 102 -7.87 -2.86 5.34
C MET A 102 -9.24 -2.51 5.93
N ARG A 103 -10.26 -2.27 5.08
CA ARG A 103 -11.63 -1.98 5.55
C ARG A 103 -12.31 -3.20 6.18
N GLU A 104 -12.36 -4.31 5.46
CA GLU A 104 -13.28 -5.42 5.80
C GLU A 104 -12.66 -6.46 6.74
N GLN A 105 -11.34 -6.66 6.70
CA GLN A 105 -10.67 -7.67 7.53
C GLN A 105 -9.99 -7.08 8.76
N PHE A 106 -9.43 -5.88 8.61
CA PHE A 106 -8.75 -5.16 9.68
C PHE A 106 -9.59 -4.05 10.30
N ASN A 107 -10.78 -3.75 9.75
CA ASN A 107 -11.70 -2.74 10.30
C ASN A 107 -11.04 -1.37 10.46
N ALA A 108 -10.23 -0.95 9.49
CA ALA A 108 -9.75 0.43 9.45
C ALA A 108 -10.95 1.36 9.30
N ASP A 109 -11.06 2.34 10.20
CA ASP A 109 -12.13 3.34 10.22
C ASP A 109 -12.09 4.22 8.97
N GLU A 110 -10.87 4.63 8.58
CA GLU A 110 -10.63 5.39 7.37
C GLU A 110 -9.60 4.70 6.49
N VAL A 111 -9.86 4.72 5.17
CA VAL A 111 -8.92 4.21 4.16
C VAL A 111 -8.95 5.16 2.97
N ASN A 112 -7.81 5.76 2.66
CA ASN A 112 -7.68 6.82 1.67
C ASN A 112 -6.55 6.49 0.68
N TRP A 113 -6.74 6.89 -0.59
CA TRP A 113 -5.72 6.77 -1.62
C TRP A 113 -5.04 8.11 -1.87
N ILE A 114 -3.72 8.14 -1.72
CA ILE A 114 -2.87 9.27 -2.07
C ILE A 114 -2.17 8.93 -3.39
N GLY A 115 -2.38 9.74 -4.42
CA GLY A 115 -1.83 9.48 -5.76
C GLY A 115 -1.22 10.72 -6.42
N GLY A 116 -0.69 10.52 -7.62
CA GLY A 116 -0.21 11.62 -8.49
C GLY A 116 0.98 12.37 -7.89
N SER A 117 1.00 13.70 -8.06
CA SER A 117 2.08 14.56 -7.55
C SER A 117 2.22 14.50 -6.04
N THR A 118 1.11 14.42 -5.30
CA THR A 118 1.15 14.32 -3.83
C THR A 118 1.89 13.07 -3.36
N ALA A 119 1.61 11.92 -3.98
CA ALA A 119 2.33 10.69 -3.66
C ALA A 119 3.81 10.77 -4.07
N ALA A 120 4.11 11.37 -5.21
CA ALA A 120 5.49 11.58 -5.67
C ALA A 120 6.30 12.46 -4.69
N ASP A 121 5.71 13.57 -4.25
CA ASP A 121 6.30 14.49 -3.28
C ASP A 121 6.56 13.79 -1.94
N MET A 122 5.59 13.02 -1.43
CA MET A 122 5.74 12.24 -0.19
C MET A 122 6.83 11.17 -0.29
N LEU A 123 6.99 10.55 -1.45
CA LEU A 123 8.05 9.57 -1.71
C LEU A 123 9.41 10.21 -2.01
N GLY A 124 9.47 11.55 -2.10
CA GLY A 124 10.71 12.29 -2.40
C GLY A 124 11.22 12.05 -3.81
N THR A 125 10.33 11.82 -4.78
CA THR A 125 10.69 11.58 -6.18
C THR A 125 10.09 12.62 -7.12
N THR A 126 10.88 13.05 -8.11
CA THR A 126 10.46 14.00 -9.15
C THR A 126 10.26 13.32 -10.50
N GLU A 127 10.54 12.02 -10.61
CA GLU A 127 10.41 11.25 -11.85
C GLU A 127 8.96 10.76 -12.00
N VAL A 128 8.14 11.54 -12.70
CA VAL A 128 6.72 11.21 -12.96
C VAL A 128 6.54 10.40 -14.25
N GLU A 129 7.60 10.21 -15.04
CA GLU A 129 7.50 9.50 -16.32
C GLU A 129 7.43 7.97 -16.08
N ASP A 130 6.32 7.39 -16.55
CA ASP A 130 6.01 5.95 -16.62
C ASP A 130 5.74 5.18 -15.32
N LYS A 131 5.60 5.83 -14.15
CA LYS A 131 5.23 5.15 -12.89
C LYS A 131 4.02 5.78 -12.18
N SER A 132 3.05 4.95 -11.82
CA SER A 132 1.97 5.30 -10.90
C SER A 132 2.45 5.27 -9.45
N TYR A 133 2.64 6.44 -8.83
CA TYR A 133 2.83 6.55 -7.39
C TYR A 133 1.47 6.56 -6.70
N VAL A 134 1.18 5.50 -5.95
CA VAL A 134 -0.09 5.34 -5.23
C VAL A 134 0.19 4.75 -3.84
N ILE A 135 -0.23 5.47 -2.81
CA ILE A 135 -0.08 5.09 -1.40
C ILE A 135 -1.48 4.90 -0.82
N LEU A 136 -1.71 3.75 -0.17
CA LEU A 136 -2.87 3.56 0.70
C LEU A 136 -2.52 4.11 2.08
N GLU A 137 -3.39 4.93 2.62
CA GLU A 137 -3.41 5.32 4.03
C GLU A 137 -4.59 4.61 4.69
N ALA A 138 -4.35 3.88 5.78
CA ALA A 138 -5.40 3.25 6.59
C ALA A 138 -5.24 3.70 8.04
N TRP A 139 -6.32 4.08 8.70
CA TRP A 139 -6.34 4.62 10.07
C TRP A 139 -7.36 3.90 10.95
N TRP A 140 -7.08 3.83 12.26
CA TRP A 140 -7.85 3.11 13.28
C TRP A 140 -8.07 3.95 14.56
N ASP A 141 -9.29 3.98 15.11
CA ASP A 141 -9.61 4.65 16.41
C ASP A 141 -10.11 3.68 17.49
#